data_AF-A0A7K3XCP5-F1
#
_entry.id   AF-A0A7K3XCP5-F1
#
_cell.length_a   1.000
_cell.length_b   1.000
_cell.length_c   1.000
_cell.angle_alpha   90.00
_cell.angle_beta   90.00
_cell.angle_gamma   90.00
#
_symmetry.space_group_name_H-M   'P 1'
#
loop_
_entity.id
_entity.type
_entity.pdbx_description
1 polymer ?
#
loop_
_entity_poly.entity_id
_entity_poly.type
_entity_poly.pdbx_seq_one_letter_code
_entity_poly.pdbx_strand_id
1 'polypeptide(L)'
;MASTFVHGTQEKIKSLFDEAKEKRPCLLFIDELEAFVPSRNRGDLSFHYQAEVNEFLLQLNNAYQNGIFVVGATNYLNLIDDAIKRPGRFDLKLFVGPPDIEARIEAFKSCLRNRPHNINKWIYVGEETENYTFSEINFIVEQTAREVSHKKKELIDLNDLMKVIISHPPEFSDLKLQSFNNQ
;
A
#
# COMPACT_ATOMS: atom_id res chain seq x y z
N MET A 1 35.38 7.90 15.35
CA MET A 1 34.29 7.06 15.89
C MET A 1 33.59 6.43 14.69
N ALA A 2 34.02 5.22 14.29
CA ALA A 2 33.43 4.46 13.20
C ALA A 2 32.17 3.76 13.75
N SER A 3 31.02 3.94 13.10
CA SER A 3 29.73 3.48 13.63
C SER A 3 29.60 1.95 13.62
N THR A 4 29.27 1.40 14.77
CA THR A 4 29.08 -0.03 15.11
C THR A 4 27.83 -0.69 14.47
N PHE A 5 27.26 -0.13 13.40
CA PHE A 5 25.96 -0.53 12.85
C PHE A 5 26.04 -1.43 11.60
N VAL A 6 27.09 -2.24 11.47
CA VAL A 6 27.23 -3.16 10.33
C VAL A 6 26.64 -4.55 10.61
N HIS A 7 26.43 -4.92 11.87
CA HIS A 7 25.96 -6.27 12.25
C HIS A 7 24.56 -6.32 12.86
N GLY A 8 24.00 -5.17 13.27
CA GLY A 8 22.75 -5.14 14.04
C GLY A 8 21.49 -5.48 13.24
N THR A 9 21.50 -5.34 11.91
CA THR A 9 20.30 -5.57 11.09
C THR A 9 20.08 -7.05 10.79
N GLN A 10 21.13 -7.83 10.53
CA GLN A 10 21.00 -9.29 10.30
C GLN A 10 20.46 -10.00 11.54
N GLU A 11 21.01 -9.68 12.71
CA GLU A 11 20.52 -10.22 13.98
C GLU A 11 19.06 -9.85 14.24
N LYS A 12 18.64 -8.65 13.86
CA LYS A 12 17.22 -8.23 13.93
C LYS A 12 16.33 -9.05 13.01
N ILE A 13 16.74 -9.30 11.76
CA ILE A 13 15.98 -10.14 10.81
C ILE A 13 15.81 -11.53 11.42
N LYS A 14 16.91 -12.14 11.88
CA LYS A 14 16.87 -13.46 12.49
C LYS A 14 15.97 -13.48 13.73
N SER A 15 16.13 -12.51 14.63
CA SER A 15 15.33 -12.42 15.86
C SER A 15 13.83 -12.25 15.56
N LEU A 16 13.47 -11.48 14.53
CA LEU A 16 12.08 -11.34 14.09
C LEU A 16 11.47 -12.67 13.67
N PHE A 17 12.20 -13.47 12.88
CA PHE A 17 11.72 -14.78 12.45
C PHE A 17 11.73 -15.82 13.58
N ASP A 18 12.69 -15.75 14.49
CA ASP A 18 12.72 -16.59 15.70
C ASP A 18 11.52 -16.28 16.60
N GLU A 19 11.19 -15.00 16.82
CA GLU A 19 9.99 -14.58 17.56
C GLU A 19 8.70 -15.05 16.86
N ALA A 20 8.60 -14.90 15.54
CA ALA A 20 7.46 -15.40 14.77
C ALA A 20 7.33 -16.93 14.87
N LYS A 21 8.46 -17.65 14.91
CA LYS A 21 8.51 -19.11 15.09
C LYS A 21 8.10 -19.54 16.50
N GLU A 22 8.35 -18.74 17.53
CA GLU A 22 7.84 -19.02 18.87
C GLU A 22 6.32 -18.85 18.94
N LYS A 23 5.75 -17.94 18.13
CA LYS A 23 4.32 -17.59 18.10
C LYS A 23 3.50 -18.34 17.03
N ARG A 24 3.94 -19.51 16.60
CA ARG A 24 3.26 -20.28 15.53
C ARG A 24 1.85 -20.73 15.94
N PRO A 25 0.87 -20.72 15.02
CA PRO A 25 0.95 -20.23 13.64
C PRO A 25 0.99 -18.70 13.56
N CYS A 26 1.86 -18.14 12.72
CA CYS A 26 2.10 -16.69 12.66
C CYS A 26 1.91 -16.14 11.25
N LEU A 27 1.20 -15.01 11.12
CA LEU A 27 1.19 -14.17 9.93
C LEU A 27 2.21 -13.04 10.12
N LEU A 28 3.26 -13.01 9.30
CA LEU A 28 4.24 -11.94 9.28
C LEU A 28 3.92 -11.00 8.11
N PHE A 29 3.45 -9.79 8.41
CA PHE A 29 3.19 -8.75 7.42
C PHE A 29 4.36 -7.76 7.36
N ILE A 30 4.88 -7.52 6.15
CA ILE A 30 5.99 -6.61 5.88
C ILE A 30 5.49 -5.56 4.89
N ASP A 31 5.28 -4.35 5.37
CA ASP A 31 4.99 -3.21 4.51
C ASP A 31 6.29 -2.59 3.98
N GLU A 32 6.20 -1.87 2.87
CA GLU A 32 7.36 -1.24 2.19
C GLU A 32 8.51 -2.23 1.97
N LEU A 33 8.20 -3.40 1.40
CA LEU A 33 9.16 -4.49 1.22
C LEU A 33 10.44 -4.02 0.48
N GLU A 34 10.34 -3.06 -0.44
CA GLU A 34 11.49 -2.44 -1.12
C GLU A 34 12.54 -1.82 -0.18
N ALA A 35 12.15 -1.36 1.01
CA ALA A 35 13.06 -0.86 2.02
C ALA A 35 13.82 -1.99 2.73
N PHE A 36 13.17 -3.16 2.87
CA PHE A 36 13.76 -4.33 3.50
C PHE A 36 14.68 -5.11 2.56
N VAL A 37 14.39 -5.08 1.27
CA VAL A 37 15.04 -5.92 0.25
C VAL A 37 15.27 -5.17 -1.06
N PRO A 38 16.15 -4.14 -1.03
CA PRO A 38 16.41 -3.29 -2.18
C PRO A 38 17.17 -4.03 -3.30
N SER A 39 16.89 -3.67 -4.54
CA SER A 39 17.49 -4.25 -5.74
C SER A 39 18.99 -3.97 -5.82
N ARG A 40 19.81 -5.04 -5.85
CA ARG A 40 21.29 -4.99 -5.92
C ARG A 40 21.86 -4.33 -7.18
N ASN A 41 21.05 -4.11 -8.23
CA ASN A 41 21.51 -3.60 -9.52
C ASN A 41 21.77 -2.08 -9.54
N ARG A 42 21.44 -1.34 -8.47
CA ARG A 42 21.85 0.06 -8.32
C ARG A 42 23.30 0.10 -7.84
N GLY A 43 24.20 0.55 -8.71
CA GLY A 43 25.66 0.46 -8.59
C GLY A 43 26.34 1.10 -7.35
N ASP A 44 25.58 1.58 -6.37
CA ASP A 44 26.06 2.19 -5.12
C ASP A 44 25.55 1.48 -3.85
N LEU A 45 24.84 0.35 -3.95
CA LEU A 45 24.41 -0.39 -2.76
C LEU A 45 25.62 -0.99 -2.05
N SER A 46 25.90 -0.43 -0.87
CA SER A 46 26.98 -0.88 0.01
C SER A 46 26.85 -2.38 0.30
N PHE A 47 27.99 -3.06 0.43
CA PHE A 47 28.08 -4.49 0.78
C PHE A 47 27.21 -4.88 2.00
N HIS A 48 26.86 -3.91 2.86
CA HIS A 48 26.03 -4.10 4.05
C HIS A 48 24.61 -4.57 3.73
N TYR A 49 23.94 -3.98 2.72
CA TYR A 49 22.57 -4.39 2.36
C TYR A 49 22.51 -5.80 1.78
N GLN A 50 23.56 -6.27 1.10
CA GLN A 50 23.56 -7.61 0.51
C GLN A 50 23.46 -8.71 1.58
N ALA A 51 24.12 -8.50 2.72
CA ALA A 51 24.14 -9.45 3.82
C ALA A 51 22.75 -9.55 4.50
N GLU A 52 22.05 -8.43 4.62
CA GLU A 52 20.70 -8.33 5.16
C GLU A 52 19.67 -8.99 4.24
N VAL A 53 19.72 -8.68 2.93
CA VAL A 53 18.86 -9.31 1.92
C VAL A 53 19.05 -10.83 1.92
N ASN A 54 20.30 -11.31 1.99
CA ASN A 54 20.58 -12.74 2.02
C ASN A 54 19.99 -13.43 3.28
N GLU A 55 20.12 -12.82 4.45
CA GLU A 55 19.53 -13.35 5.68
C GLU A 55 18.00 -13.41 5.58
N PHE A 56 17.36 -12.35 5.09
CA PHE A 56 15.92 -12.35 4.88
C PHE A 56 15.48 -13.45 3.91
N LEU A 57 16.18 -13.62 2.78
CA LEU A 57 15.88 -14.67 1.81
C LEU A 57 16.05 -16.07 2.40
N LEU A 58 17.04 -16.28 3.28
CA LEU A 58 17.24 -17.54 3.99
C LEU A 58 16.06 -17.83 4.93
N GLN A 59 15.64 -16.84 5.73
CA GLN A 59 14.50 -16.96 6.63
C GLN A 59 13.20 -17.22 5.87
N LEU A 60 12.98 -16.50 4.76
CA LEU A 60 11.81 -16.64 3.90
C LEU A 60 11.67 -18.06 3.33
N ASN A 61 12.76 -18.66 2.85
CA ASN A 61 12.72 -20.05 2.32
C ASN A 61 12.25 -21.07 3.38
N ASN A 62 12.52 -20.80 4.66
CA ASN A 62 12.16 -21.68 5.78
C ASN A 62 10.84 -21.29 6.45
N ALA A 63 10.25 -20.13 6.11
CA ALA A 63 9.12 -19.55 6.83
C ALA A 63 7.91 -20.50 6.89
N TYR A 64 7.51 -21.04 5.73
CA TYR A 64 6.36 -21.96 5.66
C TYR A 64 6.57 -23.23 6.49
N GLN A 65 7.76 -23.84 6.41
CA GLN A 65 8.11 -25.03 7.22
C GLN A 65 8.13 -24.70 8.71
N ASN A 66 8.52 -23.47 9.05
CA ASN A 66 8.42 -22.91 10.38
C ASN A 66 7.01 -22.40 10.71
N GLY A 67 5.93 -22.74 9.99
CA GLY A 67 4.57 -22.33 10.34
C GLY A 67 4.32 -20.81 10.34
N ILE A 68 5.12 -20.07 9.56
CA ILE A 68 5.03 -18.62 9.36
C ILE A 68 4.50 -18.39 7.94
N PHE A 69 3.40 -17.67 7.81
CA PHE A 69 2.89 -17.17 6.53
C PHE A 69 3.34 -15.72 6.35
N VAL A 70 4.10 -15.44 5.29
CA VAL A 70 4.67 -14.12 5.05
C VAL A 70 3.88 -13.40 3.97
N VAL A 71 3.46 -12.16 4.26
CA VAL A 71 2.82 -11.25 3.29
C VAL A 71 3.68 -10.00 3.19
N GLY A 72 4.09 -9.65 1.97
CA GLY A 72 4.85 -8.44 1.68
C GLY A 72 4.01 -7.48 0.84
N ALA A 73 4.01 -6.20 1.21
CA ALA A 73 3.40 -5.12 0.43
C ALA A 73 4.49 -4.19 -0.11
N THR A 74 4.29 -3.66 -1.31
CA THR A 74 5.23 -2.74 -1.96
C THR A 74 4.50 -1.86 -2.96
N ASN A 75 4.92 -0.60 -3.04
CA ASN A 75 4.48 0.32 -4.09
C ASN A 75 5.43 0.30 -5.30
N TYR A 76 6.61 -0.31 -5.18
CA TYR A 76 7.69 -0.21 -6.15
C TYR A 76 8.35 -1.57 -6.44
N LEU A 77 7.66 -2.41 -7.20
CA LEU A 77 8.14 -3.76 -7.55
C LEU A 77 9.51 -3.77 -8.27
N ASN A 78 9.81 -2.70 -9.01
CA ASN A 78 11.09 -2.48 -9.69
C ASN A 78 12.25 -2.15 -8.74
N LEU A 79 11.96 -1.79 -7.48
CA LEU A 79 12.97 -1.50 -6.46
C LEU A 79 13.34 -2.72 -5.62
N ILE A 80 12.61 -3.83 -5.76
CA ILE A 80 12.84 -5.06 -5.00
C ILE A 80 13.87 -5.95 -5.69
N ASP A 81 14.70 -6.63 -4.90
CA ASP A 81 15.64 -7.66 -5.35
C ASP A 81 14.95 -8.77 -6.17
N ASP A 82 15.44 -9.03 -7.38
CA ASP A 82 14.83 -10.03 -8.28
C ASP A 82 14.86 -11.45 -7.72
N ALA A 83 15.72 -11.75 -6.76
CA ALA A 83 15.74 -13.05 -6.10
C ALA A 83 14.43 -13.30 -5.34
N ILE A 84 13.74 -12.27 -4.84
CA ILE A 84 12.42 -12.42 -4.20
C ILE A 84 11.35 -12.93 -5.16
N LYS A 85 11.47 -12.55 -6.44
CA LYS A 85 10.52 -12.91 -7.49
C LYS A 85 10.67 -14.35 -7.96
N ARG A 86 11.71 -15.07 -7.50
CA ARG A 86 12.00 -16.47 -7.87
C ARG A 86 11.00 -17.43 -7.21
N PRO A 87 10.69 -18.56 -7.85
CA PRO A 87 9.83 -19.60 -7.29
C PRO A 87 10.32 -20.11 -5.92
N GLY A 88 9.37 -20.42 -5.02
CA GLY A 88 9.59 -20.91 -3.67
C GLY A 88 9.73 -19.81 -2.60
N ARG A 89 9.39 -18.55 -2.95
CA ARG A 89 9.47 -17.39 -2.06
C ARG A 89 8.11 -16.68 -2.05
N PHE A 90 7.98 -15.54 -2.72
CA PHE A 90 6.68 -14.89 -2.94
C PHE A 90 6.04 -15.45 -4.21
N ASP A 91 5.44 -16.64 -4.08
CA ASP A 91 4.82 -17.37 -5.19
C ASP A 91 3.48 -16.74 -5.61
N LEU A 92 2.69 -16.25 -4.65
CA LEU A 92 1.46 -15.52 -4.92
C LEU A 92 1.76 -14.02 -5.05
N LYS A 93 1.56 -13.48 -6.24
CA LYS A 93 1.70 -12.05 -6.54
C LYS A 93 0.32 -11.48 -6.82
N LEU A 94 -0.14 -10.58 -5.96
CA LEU A 94 -1.43 -9.91 -6.11
C LEU A 94 -1.19 -8.45 -6.46
N PHE A 95 -1.69 -8.04 -7.62
CA PHE A 95 -1.74 -6.63 -7.98
C PHE A 95 -2.99 -6.01 -7.33
N VAL A 96 -2.79 -4.93 -6.58
CA VAL A 96 -3.87 -4.14 -6.01
C VAL A 96 -3.92 -2.81 -6.75
N GLY A 97 -4.81 -2.74 -7.74
CA GLY A 97 -5.04 -1.53 -8.53
C GLY A 97 -5.96 -0.54 -7.81
N PRO A 98 -6.25 0.61 -8.45
CA PRO A 98 -7.29 1.51 -8.00
C PRO A 98 -8.65 0.78 -7.96
N PRO A 99 -9.54 1.18 -7.03
CA PRO A 99 -10.86 0.58 -6.91
C PRO A 99 -11.68 0.75 -8.20
N ASP A 100 -12.48 -0.26 -8.53
CA ASP A 100 -13.49 -0.18 -9.59
C ASP A 100 -14.64 0.77 -9.20
N ILE A 101 -15.56 1.01 -10.15
CA ILE A 101 -16.65 1.98 -9.94
C ILE A 101 -17.54 1.60 -8.75
N GLU A 102 -17.88 0.32 -8.60
CA GLU A 102 -18.68 -0.18 -7.48
C GLU A 102 -17.96 0.03 -6.15
N ALA A 103 -16.67 -0.29 -6.07
CA ALA A 103 -15.84 -0.09 -4.88
C ALA A 103 -15.69 1.40 -4.54
N ARG A 104 -15.55 2.28 -5.53
CA ARG A 104 -15.53 3.75 -5.29
C ARG A 104 -16.85 4.25 -4.73
N ILE A 105 -17.97 3.81 -5.28
CA ILE A 105 -19.30 4.16 -4.78
C ILE A 105 -19.46 3.75 -3.32
N GLU A 106 -19.09 2.51 -2.98
CA GLU A 106 -19.17 2.04 -1.60
C GLU A 106 -18.17 2.73 -0.67
N ALA A 107 -16.99 3.10 -1.17
CA ALA A 107 -16.02 3.92 -0.43
C ALA A 107 -16.62 5.29 -0.08
N PHE A 108 -17.22 6.01 -1.03
CA PHE A 108 -17.87 7.29 -0.76
C PHE A 108 -19.00 7.14 0.25
N LYS A 109 -19.89 6.15 0.09
CA LYS A 109 -20.97 5.88 1.04
C LYS A 109 -20.45 5.55 2.44
N SER A 110 -19.36 4.79 2.52
CA SER A 110 -18.71 4.44 3.79
C SER A 110 -18.14 5.68 4.48
N CYS A 111 -17.38 6.51 3.75
CA CYS A 111 -16.81 7.77 4.25
C CYS A 111 -17.88 8.80 4.62
N LEU A 112 -19.07 8.72 4.04
CA LEU A 112 -20.21 9.59 4.32
C LEU A 112 -21.16 9.06 5.40
N ARG A 113 -21.01 7.80 5.87
CA ARG A 113 -21.96 7.12 6.76
C ARG A 113 -22.35 7.92 8.01
N ASN A 114 -21.41 8.65 8.59
CA ASN A 114 -21.61 9.45 9.81
C ASN A 114 -21.72 10.96 9.55
N ARG A 115 -21.99 11.35 8.30
CA ARG A 115 -22.06 12.75 7.86
C ARG A 115 -23.42 12.98 7.22
N PRO A 116 -24.25 13.95 7.68
CA PRO A 116 -25.54 14.21 7.05
C PRO A 116 -25.35 14.59 5.57
N HIS A 117 -25.95 13.82 4.65
CA HIS A 117 -25.87 14.06 3.21
C HIS A 117 -27.18 13.69 2.50
N ASN A 118 -27.43 14.28 1.33
CA ASN A 118 -28.57 13.94 0.48
C ASN A 118 -28.15 13.44 -0.92
N ILE A 119 -26.88 13.00 -1.06
CA ILE A 119 -26.35 12.42 -2.29
C ILE A 119 -27.14 11.18 -2.69
N ASN A 120 -27.68 11.21 -3.92
CA ASN A 120 -28.48 10.12 -4.50
C ASN A 120 -28.00 9.66 -5.88
N LYS A 121 -27.13 10.44 -6.55
CA LYS A 121 -26.54 10.11 -7.86
C LYS A 121 -25.19 9.39 -7.70
N TRP A 122 -25.19 8.23 -7.05
CA TRP A 122 -23.96 7.50 -6.75
C TRP A 122 -23.21 7.03 -7.99
N ILE A 123 -23.92 6.55 -9.02
CA ILE A 123 -23.30 6.10 -10.27
C ILE A 123 -22.48 7.25 -10.88
N TYR A 124 -23.07 8.44 -10.94
CA TYR A 124 -22.39 9.65 -11.44
C TYR A 124 -21.13 9.99 -10.62
N VAL A 125 -21.20 9.92 -9.28
CA VAL A 125 -20.02 10.12 -8.42
C VAL A 125 -18.93 9.09 -8.73
N GLY A 126 -19.31 7.83 -8.96
CA GLY A 126 -18.37 6.77 -9.33
C GLY A 126 -17.71 6.98 -10.69
N GLU A 127 -18.47 7.44 -11.69
CA GLU A 127 -17.97 7.77 -13.04
C GLU A 127 -16.98 8.94 -13.01
N GLU A 128 -17.28 9.99 -12.25
CA GLU A 128 -16.44 11.20 -12.14
C GLU A 128 -15.18 11.02 -11.28
N THR A 129 -15.01 9.84 -10.68
CA THR A 129 -13.90 9.55 -9.76
C THR A 129 -13.05 8.38 -10.24
N GLU A 130 -13.00 8.15 -11.54
CA GLU A 130 -12.10 7.16 -12.14
C GLU A 130 -10.65 7.35 -11.67
N ASN A 131 -9.98 6.23 -11.34
CA ASN A 131 -8.61 6.16 -10.80
C ASN A 131 -8.39 6.75 -9.40
N TYR A 132 -9.42 7.25 -8.71
CA TYR A 132 -9.26 7.66 -7.32
C TYR A 132 -9.01 6.47 -6.41
N THR A 133 -8.04 6.60 -5.53
CA THR A 133 -7.78 5.70 -4.40
C THR A 133 -8.76 5.92 -3.27
N PHE A 134 -8.83 4.95 -2.35
CA PHE A 134 -9.62 5.10 -1.13
C PHE A 134 -9.18 6.31 -0.28
N SER A 135 -7.87 6.58 -0.20
CA SER A 135 -7.32 7.70 0.55
C SER A 135 -7.77 9.05 -0.03
N GLU A 136 -7.75 9.19 -1.35
CA GLU A 136 -8.25 10.39 -2.03
C GLU A 136 -9.75 10.54 -1.83
N ILE A 137 -10.54 9.47 -1.98
CA ILE A 137 -11.98 9.51 -1.68
C ILE A 137 -12.24 9.98 -0.26
N ASN A 138 -11.53 9.45 0.74
CA ASN A 138 -11.68 9.91 2.12
C ASN A 138 -11.33 11.39 2.28
N PHE A 139 -10.22 11.83 1.67
CA PHE A 139 -9.80 13.23 1.65
C PHE A 139 -10.87 14.14 1.03
N ILE A 140 -11.43 13.77 -0.12
CA ILE A 140 -12.53 14.50 -0.77
C ILE A 140 -13.69 14.70 0.21
N VAL A 141 -14.16 13.62 0.83
CA VAL A 141 -15.32 13.71 1.74
C VAL A 141 -14.99 14.55 2.98
N GLU A 142 -13.77 14.45 3.53
CA GLU A 142 -13.31 15.29 4.64
C GLU A 142 -13.28 16.77 4.27
N GLN A 143 -12.73 17.13 3.11
CA GLN A 143 -12.70 18.52 2.63
C GLN A 143 -14.11 19.04 2.34
N THR A 144 -14.98 18.25 1.70
CA THR A 144 -16.36 18.62 1.47
C THR A 144 -17.09 18.89 2.79
N ALA A 145 -16.97 17.99 3.77
CA ALA A 145 -17.59 18.17 5.08
C ALA A 145 -17.08 19.44 5.79
N ARG A 146 -15.78 19.73 5.67
CA ARG A 146 -15.17 20.95 6.20
C ARG A 146 -15.74 22.21 5.54
N GLU A 147 -15.82 22.25 4.21
CA GLU A 147 -16.38 23.39 3.48
C GLU A 147 -17.86 23.64 3.83
N VAL A 148 -18.66 22.58 3.90
CA VAL A 148 -20.10 22.64 4.23
C VAL A 148 -20.29 23.14 5.67
N SER A 149 -19.49 22.66 6.61
CA SER A 149 -19.49 23.11 8.00
C SER A 149 -19.14 24.60 8.12
N HIS A 150 -18.13 25.08 7.39
CA HIS A 150 -17.79 26.51 7.36
C HIS A 150 -18.92 27.39 6.81
N LYS A 151 -19.69 26.88 5.84
CA LYS A 151 -20.89 27.56 5.30
C LYS A 151 -22.12 27.45 6.21
N LYS A 152 -22.02 26.78 7.37
CA LYS A 152 -23.13 26.48 8.30
C LYS A 152 -24.31 25.75 7.64
N LYS A 153 -24.03 24.94 6.62
CA LYS A 153 -25.02 24.03 6.02
C LYS A 153 -25.18 22.80 6.88
N GLU A 154 -26.41 22.29 6.99
CA GLU A 154 -26.74 21.08 7.77
C GLU A 154 -26.46 19.78 7.01
N LEU A 155 -26.46 19.82 5.67
CA LEU A 155 -26.36 18.65 4.80
C LEU A 155 -25.32 18.87 3.71
N ILE A 156 -24.56 17.83 3.42
CA ILE A 156 -23.69 17.75 2.23
C ILE A 156 -24.58 17.40 1.01
N ASP A 157 -24.51 18.25 -0.02
CA ASP A 157 -25.17 18.00 -1.30
C ASP A 157 -24.19 17.58 -2.40
N LEU A 158 -24.74 17.10 -3.53
CA LEU A 158 -23.94 16.65 -4.66
C LEU A 158 -23.04 17.76 -5.22
N ASN A 159 -23.49 19.03 -5.22
CA ASN A 159 -22.69 20.12 -5.77
C ASN A 159 -21.48 20.43 -4.88
N ASP A 160 -21.65 20.38 -3.56
CA ASP A 160 -20.55 20.53 -2.61
C ASP A 160 -19.51 19.41 -2.78
N LEU A 161 -19.94 18.16 -3.00
CA LEU A 161 -19.03 17.04 -3.26
C LEU A 161 -18.31 17.19 -4.61
N MET A 162 -19.05 17.44 -5.68
CA MET A 162 -18.50 17.56 -7.04
C MET A 162 -17.52 18.73 -7.16
N LYS A 163 -17.78 19.84 -6.47
CA LYS A 163 -16.85 20.97 -6.43
C LYS A 163 -15.47 20.54 -5.93
N VAL A 164 -15.42 19.71 -4.87
CA VAL A 164 -14.15 19.26 -4.29
C VAL A 164 -13.48 18.23 -5.18
N ILE A 165 -14.24 17.29 -5.77
CA ILE A 165 -13.74 16.31 -6.77
C ILE A 165 -13.04 17.03 -7.93
N ILE A 166 -13.69 18.02 -8.54
CA ILE A 166 -13.12 18.76 -9.68
C ILE A 166 -11.82 19.49 -9.31
N SER A 167 -11.71 19.98 -8.06
CA SER A 167 -10.51 20.68 -7.59
C SER A 167 -9.34 19.77 -7.17
N HIS A 168 -9.56 18.46 -7.05
CA HIS A 168 -8.55 17.50 -6.58
C HIS A 168 -8.54 16.25 -7.48
N PRO A 169 -8.00 16.34 -8.71
CA PRO A 169 -7.91 15.21 -9.62
C PRO A 169 -7.02 14.08 -9.06
N PRO A 170 -7.18 12.83 -9.54
CA PRO A 170 -6.50 11.68 -8.97
C PRO A 170 -4.99 11.69 -9.25
N GLU A 171 -4.20 11.18 -8.31
CA GLU A 171 -2.74 11.05 -8.39
C GLU A 171 -2.29 9.93 -9.36
N PHE A 172 -3.17 8.95 -9.58
CA PHE A 172 -2.98 7.89 -10.56
C PHE A 172 -3.51 8.32 -11.92
N SER A 173 -2.59 8.52 -12.87
CA SER A 173 -2.92 8.66 -14.28
C SER A 173 -2.90 7.31 -15.00
N ASP A 174 -3.61 7.20 -16.11
CA ASP A 174 -3.65 5.98 -16.95
C ASP A 174 -2.26 5.48 -17.34
N LEU A 175 -1.30 6.41 -17.50
CA LEU A 175 0.10 6.10 -17.81
C LEU A 175 0.81 5.35 -16.69
N LYS A 176 0.52 5.65 -15.42
CA LYS A 176 1.09 4.91 -14.28
C LYS A 176 0.53 3.49 -14.25
N LEU A 177 -0.77 3.30 -14.50
CA LEU A 177 -1.41 1.99 -14.52
C LEU A 177 -0.85 1.07 -15.61
N GLN A 178 -0.62 1.60 -16.81
CA GLN A 178 0.00 0.84 -17.91
C GLN A 178 1.44 0.41 -17.59
N SER A 179 2.17 1.20 -16.81
CA SER A 179 3.55 0.86 -16.42
C SER A 179 3.63 -0.28 -15.40
N PHE A 180 2.57 -0.50 -14.62
CA PHE A 180 2.46 -1.62 -13.67
C PHE A 180 1.96 -2.91 -14.33
N ASN A 181 1.01 -2.82 -15.26
CA ASN A 181 0.50 -4.00 -15.98
C ASN A 181 1.53 -4.64 -16.93
N ASN A 182 2.60 -3.90 -17.25
CA ASN A 182 3.69 -4.36 -18.13
C ASN A 182 4.93 -4.85 -17.36
N GLN A 183 4.84 -5.03 -16.03
CA GLN A 183 5.91 -5.56 -15.15
C GLN A 183 5.56 -6.96 -14.63
#